data_AF-A0A7S4HZV3-F1
#
_entry.id   AF-A0A7S4HZV3-F1
#
_cell.length_a   1.000
_cell.length_b   1.000
_cell.length_c   1.000
_cell.angle_alpha   90.00
_cell.angle_beta   90.00
_cell.angle_gamma   90.00
#
_symmetry.space_group_name_H-M   'P 1'
#
loop_
_entity.id
_entity.type
_entity.pdbx_description
1 polymer ?
#
loop_
_entity_poly.entity_id
_entity_poly.type
_entity_poly.pdbx_seq_one_letter_code
_entity_poly.pdbx_strand_id
1 'polypeptide(L)'
;MGAEQSTKQLGAHLIKMRNDEAYAQNEEAKKENLKKIFNEIDADNSGLIDQKECDQMWASFKKAFKSAADKEKALIKDLRVLDDFDFQQMEHLDYNKDGKFDFNEFYDMIEYMYNRLSAE
;
A
#
# COMPACT_ATOMS: atom_id res chain seq x y z
N MET A 1 -12.18 -11.95 -5.09
CA MET A 1 -11.04 -12.70 -4.49
C MET A 1 -9.70 -11.99 -4.68
N GLY A 2 -9.51 -11.13 -5.70
CA GLY A 2 -8.25 -10.39 -5.94
C GLY A 2 -7.82 -9.47 -4.80
N ALA A 3 -8.64 -8.49 -4.41
CA ALA A 3 -8.28 -7.46 -3.42
C ALA A 3 -7.76 -8.00 -2.06
N GLU A 4 -8.23 -9.18 -1.61
CA GLU A 4 -7.79 -9.76 -0.32
C GLU A 4 -6.40 -10.40 -0.39
N GLN A 5 -5.97 -10.82 -1.59
CA GLN A 5 -4.65 -11.37 -1.84
C GLN A 5 -3.62 -10.26 -2.04
N SER A 6 -3.94 -9.25 -2.86
CA SER A 6 -3.06 -8.10 -3.14
C SER A 6 -2.72 -7.34 -1.85
N THR A 7 -3.68 -7.23 -0.93
CA THR A 7 -3.50 -6.50 0.34
C THR A 7 -2.66 -7.24 1.37
N LYS A 8 -2.70 -8.58 1.39
CA LYS A 8 -1.74 -9.38 2.15
C LYS A 8 -0.33 -9.23 1.59
N GLN A 9 -0.20 -9.18 0.27
CA GLN A 9 1.09 -8.97 -0.40
C GLN A 9 1.63 -7.56 -0.17
N LEU A 10 0.79 -6.53 -0.16
CA LEU A 10 1.17 -5.17 0.23
C LEU A 10 1.63 -5.12 1.70
N GLY A 11 0.94 -5.86 2.57
CA GLY A 11 1.35 -6.11 3.94
C GLY A 11 2.79 -6.64 4.03
N ALA A 12 3.03 -7.75 3.35
CA ALA A 12 4.34 -8.39 3.29
C ALA A 12 5.40 -7.50 2.63
N HIS A 13 5.03 -6.70 1.63
CA HIS A 13 5.93 -5.75 0.96
C HIS A 13 6.50 -4.73 1.95
N LEU A 14 5.65 -4.09 2.73
CA LEU A 14 6.06 -3.10 3.74
C LEU A 14 6.93 -3.72 4.85
N ILE A 15 6.57 -4.92 5.31
CA ILE A 15 7.37 -5.68 6.28
C ILE A 15 8.75 -6.00 5.70
N LYS A 16 8.80 -6.42 4.42
CA LYS A 16 10.05 -6.73 3.74
C LYS A 16 10.92 -5.49 3.58
N MET A 17 10.36 -4.34 3.21
CA MET A 17 11.10 -3.07 3.17
C MET A 17 11.69 -2.74 4.55
N ARG A 18 10.94 -2.94 5.63
CA ARG A 18 11.44 -2.66 6.99
C ARG A 18 12.56 -3.60 7.43
N ASN A 19 12.41 -4.90 7.18
CA ASN A 19 13.31 -5.93 7.70
C ASN A 19 14.53 -6.19 6.81
N ASP A 20 14.49 -5.79 5.54
CA ASP A 20 15.52 -6.02 4.54
C ASP A 20 15.94 -4.69 3.89
N GLU A 21 17.02 -4.10 4.41
CA GLU A 21 17.56 -2.82 3.93
C GLU A 21 17.98 -2.90 2.45
N ALA A 22 18.55 -4.04 2.01
CA ALA A 22 18.94 -4.23 0.62
C ALA A 22 17.71 -4.22 -0.30
N TYR A 23 16.58 -4.77 0.15
CA TYR A 23 15.32 -4.66 -0.56
C TYR A 23 14.77 -3.22 -0.56
N ALA A 24 14.81 -2.50 0.56
CA ALA A 24 14.33 -1.13 0.65
C ALA A 24 15.09 -0.15 -0.26
N GLN A 25 16.40 -0.35 -0.42
CA GLN A 25 17.26 0.44 -1.32
C GLN A 25 17.12 0.02 -2.79
N ASN A 26 16.57 -1.15 -3.08
CA ASN A 26 16.41 -1.65 -4.45
C ASN A 26 15.06 -1.20 -5.04
N GLU A 27 15.06 -0.02 -5.68
CA GLU A 27 13.88 0.53 -6.36
C GLU A 27 13.26 -0.41 -7.40
N GLU A 28 14.08 -1.12 -8.20
CA GLU A 28 13.57 -2.03 -9.22
C GLU A 28 12.80 -3.19 -8.59
N ALA A 29 13.36 -3.81 -7.54
CA ALA A 29 12.71 -4.89 -6.81
C ALA A 29 11.44 -4.43 -6.07
N LYS A 30 11.40 -3.17 -5.60
CA LYS A 30 10.19 -2.57 -5.03
C LYS A 30 9.12 -2.39 -6.10
N LYS A 31 9.47 -1.73 -7.22
CA LYS A 31 8.57 -1.46 -8.35
C LYS A 31 8.03 -2.75 -8.95
N GLU A 32 8.85 -3.76 -9.18
CA GLU A 32 8.39 -5.06 -9.70
C GLU A 32 7.37 -5.74 -8.77
N ASN A 33 7.61 -5.71 -7.46
CA ASN A 33 6.71 -6.32 -6.50
C ASN A 33 5.41 -5.52 -6.36
N LEU A 34 5.49 -4.19 -6.31
CA LEU A 34 4.32 -3.32 -6.28
C LEU A 34 3.51 -3.41 -7.56
N LYS A 35 4.14 -3.61 -8.71
CA LYS A 35 3.44 -3.77 -9.99
C LYS A 35 2.59 -5.04 -10.03
N LYS A 36 3.07 -6.11 -9.40
CA LYS A 36 2.26 -7.34 -9.23
C LYS A 36 1.05 -7.07 -8.35
N ILE A 37 1.26 -6.39 -7.23
CA ILE A 37 0.18 -6.03 -6.30
C ILE A 37 -0.84 -5.11 -6.97
N PHE A 38 -0.38 -4.09 -7.71
CA PHE A 38 -1.20 -3.16 -8.47
C PHE A 38 -2.09 -3.90 -9.47
N ASN A 39 -1.52 -4.80 -10.28
CA ASN A 39 -2.28 -5.59 -11.26
C ASN A 39 -3.30 -6.53 -10.61
N GLU A 40 -3.09 -6.95 -9.36
CA GLU A 40 -4.08 -7.73 -8.62
C GLU A 40 -5.19 -6.87 -7.99
N ILE A 41 -4.96 -5.56 -7.81
CA ILE A 41 -5.96 -4.60 -7.33
C ILE A 41 -6.81 -4.09 -8.50
N ASP A 42 -6.16 -3.75 -9.61
CA ASP A 42 -6.77 -3.37 -10.89
C ASP A 42 -7.49 -4.57 -11.52
N ALA A 43 -8.67 -4.86 -10.99
CA ALA A 43 -9.47 -6.03 -11.34
C ALA A 43 -10.00 -5.93 -12.77
N ASP A 44 -10.26 -4.71 -13.24
CA ASP A 44 -10.71 -4.44 -14.61
C ASP A 44 -9.53 -4.39 -15.62
N ASN A 45 -8.27 -4.45 -15.15
CA ASN A 45 -7.07 -4.31 -15.98
C ASN A 45 -7.06 -2.99 -16.78
N SER A 46 -7.62 -1.95 -16.17
CA SER A 46 -7.72 -0.61 -16.74
C SER A 46 -6.37 0.11 -16.76
N GLY A 47 -5.40 -0.38 -15.98
CA GLY A 47 -4.12 0.27 -15.71
C GLY A 47 -4.21 1.38 -14.66
N LEU A 48 -5.37 1.54 -14.02
CA LEU A 48 -5.69 2.54 -13.02
C LEU A 48 -6.44 1.87 -11.87
N ILE A 49 -6.26 2.36 -10.65
CA ILE A 49 -7.07 1.94 -9.49
C ILE A 49 -8.16 2.97 -9.30
N ASP A 50 -9.41 2.58 -9.54
CA ASP A 50 -10.55 3.46 -9.29
C ASP A 50 -10.95 3.51 -7.80
N GLN A 51 -11.83 4.44 -7.45
CA GLN A 51 -12.26 4.64 -6.06
C GLN A 51 -12.81 3.36 -5.40
N LYS A 52 -13.55 2.51 -6.12
CA LYS A 52 -14.11 1.27 -5.56
C LYS A 52 -13.01 0.23 -5.32
N GLU A 53 -12.08 0.11 -6.27
CA GLU A 53 -10.94 -0.80 -6.14
C GLU A 53 -10.03 -0.35 -4.99
N CYS A 54 -9.83 0.96 -4.86
CA CYS A 54 -9.07 1.57 -3.78
C CYS A 54 -9.75 1.36 -2.41
N ASP A 55 -11.06 1.56 -2.30
CA ASP A 55 -11.80 1.34 -1.04
C ASP A 55 -11.77 -0.13 -0.61
N GLN A 56 -11.97 -1.06 -1.55
CA GLN A 56 -11.87 -2.50 -1.29
C GLN A 56 -10.47 -2.93 -0.89
N MET A 57 -9.46 -2.39 -1.57
CA MET A 57 -8.06 -2.56 -1.21
C MET A 57 -7.82 -2.02 0.20
N TRP A 58 -8.27 -0.81 0.53
CA TRP A 58 -8.02 -0.18 1.82
C TRP A 58 -8.66 -0.96 2.97
N ALA A 59 -9.92 -1.38 2.80
CA ALA A 59 -10.64 -2.20 3.77
C ALA A 59 -9.93 -3.54 4.01
N SER A 60 -9.50 -4.20 2.93
CA SER A 60 -8.80 -5.49 3.01
C SER A 60 -7.38 -5.34 3.57
N PHE A 61 -6.69 -4.26 3.23
CA PHE A 61 -5.38 -3.89 3.77
C PHE A 61 -5.45 -3.66 5.27
N LYS A 62 -6.35 -2.80 5.76
CA LYS A 62 -6.55 -2.59 7.20
C LYS A 62 -6.79 -3.91 7.94
N LYS A 63 -7.60 -4.80 7.37
CA LYS A 63 -7.89 -6.12 7.96
C LYS A 63 -6.68 -7.05 7.96
N ALA A 64 -5.97 -7.15 6.84
CA ALA A 64 -4.78 -8.00 6.69
C ALA A 64 -3.63 -7.52 7.56
N PHE A 65 -3.39 -6.21 7.60
CA PHE A 65 -2.32 -5.59 8.37
C PHE A 65 -2.59 -5.65 9.87
N LYS A 66 -3.84 -5.49 10.32
CA LYS A 66 -4.23 -5.72 11.72
C LYS A 66 -3.96 -7.16 12.15
N SER A 67 -4.24 -8.13 11.27
CA SER A 67 -3.98 -9.56 11.52
C SER A 67 -2.49 -9.91 11.51
N ALA A 68 -1.70 -9.27 10.64
CA ALA A 68 -0.25 -9.43 10.59
C ALA A 68 0.45 -8.78 11.79
N ALA A 69 0.00 -7.59 12.21
CA ALA A 69 0.56 -6.88 13.36
C ALA A 69 0.26 -7.57 14.70
N ASP A 70 -0.84 -8.32 14.82
CA ASP A 70 -1.12 -9.16 15.99
C ASP A 70 -0.03 -10.23 16.20
N LYS A 71 0.57 -10.72 15.10
CA LYS A 71 1.70 -11.67 15.13
C LYS A 71 3.04 -10.98 15.37
N GLU A 72 3.20 -9.75 14.90
CA GLU A 72 4.43 -8.98 14.96
C GLU A 72 4.18 -7.67 15.72
N LYS A 73 4.15 -7.77 17.06
CA LYS A 73 3.77 -6.71 18.03
C LYS A 73 4.42 -5.32 17.79
N ALA A 74 5.52 -5.25 17.04
CA ALA A 74 6.26 -4.03 16.73
C ALA A 74 5.64 -3.16 15.61
N LEU A 75 4.64 -3.65 14.87
CA LEU A 75 3.93 -2.88 13.82
C LEU A 75 2.65 -2.20 14.34
N ILE A 76 2.20 -2.52 15.56
CA ILE A 76 0.90 -2.10 16.11
C ILE A 76 0.84 -0.60 16.45
N LYS A 77 1.97 0.02 16.80
CA LYS A 77 2.01 1.42 17.24
C LYS A 77 1.78 2.40 16.07
N ASP A 78 2.38 2.08 14.93
CA ASP A 78 2.27 2.77 13.65
C ASP A 78 0.91 2.61 12.96
N LEU A 79 0.16 1.55 13.27
CA LEU A 79 -1.17 1.29 12.70
C LEU A 79 -2.21 2.38 13.01
N ARG A 80 -2.00 3.20 14.05
CA ARG A 80 -2.87 4.38 14.30
C ARG A 80 -2.75 5.44 13.20
N VAL A 81 -1.59 5.51 12.51
CA VAL A 81 -1.39 6.41 11.37
C VAL A 81 -2.29 6.01 10.20
N LEU A 82 -2.58 4.70 10.04
CA LEU A 82 -3.47 4.18 9.00
C LEU A 82 -4.96 4.40 9.31
N ASP A 83 -5.33 4.61 10.58
CA ASP A 83 -6.68 4.96 11.00
C ASP A 83 -6.98 6.45 10.72
N ASP A 84 -5.96 7.32 10.88
CA ASP A 84 -5.98 8.75 10.53
C ASP A 84 -5.68 9.03 9.03
N PHE A 85 -5.33 7.98 8.29
CA PHE A 85 -5.08 8.05 6.85
C PHE A 85 -6.42 8.12 6.11
N ASP A 86 -6.92 9.34 6.00
CA ASP A 86 -8.11 9.69 5.26
C ASP A 86 -7.78 9.95 3.78
N PHE A 87 -8.70 9.56 2.89
CA PHE A 87 -8.55 9.81 1.45
C PHE A 87 -8.37 11.30 1.12
N GLN A 88 -8.88 12.21 1.95
CA GLN A 88 -8.63 13.65 1.79
C GLN A 88 -7.15 14.00 1.90
N GLN A 89 -6.38 13.23 2.68
CA GLN A 89 -4.93 13.41 2.73
C GLN A 89 -4.26 12.87 1.47
N MET A 90 -4.90 12.06 0.63
CA MET A 90 -4.32 11.59 -0.64
C MET A 90 -4.51 12.55 -1.82
N GLU A 91 -5.18 13.70 -1.64
CA GLU A 91 -5.32 14.72 -2.71
C GLU A 91 -3.96 15.24 -3.24
N HIS A 92 -2.86 15.06 -2.50
CA HIS A 92 -1.52 15.41 -2.96
C HIS A 92 -0.81 14.30 -3.75
N LEU A 93 -1.35 13.07 -3.74
CA LEU A 93 -0.80 11.89 -4.41
C LEU A 93 -1.55 11.57 -5.71
N ASP A 94 -2.82 11.98 -5.81
CA ASP A 94 -3.56 12.02 -7.08
C ASP A 94 -3.14 13.29 -7.86
N TYR A 95 -2.05 13.18 -8.61
CA TYR A 95 -1.42 14.31 -9.30
C TYR A 95 -2.32 14.87 -10.40
N ASN A 96 -3.03 13.99 -11.09
CA ASN A 96 -3.90 14.36 -12.20
C ASN A 96 -5.34 14.72 -11.74
N LYS A 97 -5.69 14.42 -10.49
CA LYS A 97 -6.99 14.68 -9.87
C LYS A 97 -8.16 14.03 -10.60
N ASP A 98 -7.91 12.89 -11.25
CA ASP A 98 -8.95 12.10 -11.93
C ASP A 98 -9.75 11.24 -10.93
N GLY A 99 -9.33 11.20 -9.65
CA GLY A 99 -9.93 10.35 -8.63
C GLY A 99 -9.58 8.87 -8.83
N LYS A 100 -8.53 8.60 -9.60
CA LYS A 100 -7.98 7.28 -9.90
C LYS A 100 -6.47 7.34 -9.74
N PHE A 101 -5.87 6.22 -9.37
CA PHE A 101 -4.44 6.13 -9.16
C PHE A 101 -3.77 5.31 -10.25
N ASP A 102 -2.88 5.94 -11.00
CA ASP A 102 -1.95 5.20 -11.86
C ASP A 102 -0.83 4.52 -11.04
N PHE A 103 -0.04 3.68 -11.69
CA PHE A 103 1.01 2.92 -11.01
C PHE A 103 2.05 3.82 -10.30
N ASN A 104 2.40 4.97 -10.86
CA ASN A 104 3.37 5.87 -10.24
C ASN A 104 2.77 6.55 -9.01
N GLU A 105 1.51 6.99 -9.09
CA GLU A 105 0.79 7.58 -7.96
C GLU A 105 0.63 6.54 -6.83
N PHE A 106 0.30 5.30 -7.19
CA PHE A 106 0.28 4.18 -6.26
C PHE A 106 1.65 3.90 -5.63
N TYR A 107 2.72 3.90 -6.42
CA TYR A 107 4.08 3.67 -5.92
C TYR A 107 4.51 4.75 -4.92
N ASP A 108 4.30 6.02 -5.27
CA ASP A 108 4.65 7.17 -4.43
C ASP A 108 3.84 7.16 -3.13
N MET A 109 2.56 6.80 -3.21
CA MET A 109 1.71 6.60 -2.03
C MET A 109 2.29 5.56 -1.07
N ILE A 110 2.75 4.40 -1.58
CA ILE A 110 3.33 3.35 -0.74
C ILE A 110 4.68 3.77 -0.15
N GLU A 111 5.52 4.46 -0.91
CA GLU A 111 6.77 5.02 -0.38
C GLU A 111 6.52 6.07 0.70
N TYR A 112 5.54 6.96 0.51
CA TYR A 112 5.14 7.94 1.51
C TYR A 112 4.67 7.25 2.80
N MET A 113 3.83 6.22 2.70
CA MET A 113 3.42 5.43 3.86
C MET A 113 4.62 4.78 4.54
N TYR A 114 5.51 4.12 3.79
CA TYR A 114 6.69 3.47 4.36
C TYR A 114 7.60 4.47 5.08
N ASN A 115 7.89 5.62 4.48
CA ASN A 115 8.72 6.66 5.09
C ASN A 115 8.08 7.19 6.38
N ARG A 116 6.75 7.34 6.41
CA ARG A 116 6.02 7.76 7.60
C ARG A 116 5.98 6.69 8.69
N LEU A 117 5.94 5.41 8.31
CA LEU A 117 5.99 4.25 9.22
C LEU A 117 7.42 3.93 9.73
N SER A 118 8.46 4.38 9.02
CA SER A 118 9.86 4.15 9.40
C SER A 118 10.50 5.35 10.09
N ALA A 119 9.85 6.52 10.07
CA ALA A 119 10.24 7.70 10.81
C ALA A 119 9.76 7.65 12.28
N GLU A 120 10.35 6.75 13.09
CA GLU A 120 10.35 6.82 14.57
C GLU A 120 11.77 6.69 15.12
#